data_AF-A0A5C8ZBW5-F1
#
_entry.id   AF-A0A5C8ZBW5-F1
#
_cell.length_a   1.000
_cell.length_b   1.000
_cell.length_c   1.000
_cell.angle_alpha   90.00
_cell.angle_beta   90.00
_cell.angle_gamma   90.00
#
_symmetry.space_group_name_H-M   'P 1'
#
loop_
_entity.id
_entity.type
_entity.pdbx_description
1 polymer ?
#
loop_
_entity_poly.entity_id
_entity_poly.type
_entity_poly.pdbx_seq_one_letter_code
_entity_poly.pdbx_strand_id
1 'polypeptide(L)'
;MNKLIIIAIVFYSSFSYADCPTDQFDMACIYGDLSEAVRVHIANKDFNSAERVAEDMLNIDPADSWARVYLLVALKSQSKPIPDWLSSGPWPNSNEEERILESIGNAIIND
;
A
#
# COMPACT_ATOMS: atom_id res chain seq x y z
N MET A 1 21.72 -19.22 -33.89
CA MET A 1 21.21 -19.47 -32.52
C MET A 1 22.22 -18.91 -31.53
N ASN A 2 22.09 -17.64 -31.16
CA ASN A 2 22.92 -17.03 -30.11
C ASN A 2 22.03 -16.77 -28.89
N LYS A 3 22.27 -17.52 -27.81
CA LYS A 3 21.57 -17.36 -26.55
C LYS A 3 22.14 -16.14 -25.83
N LEU A 4 21.38 -15.04 -25.82
CA LEU A 4 21.58 -13.92 -24.90
C LEU A 4 21.26 -14.41 -23.49
N ILE A 5 22.28 -14.51 -22.64
CA ILE A 5 22.13 -14.76 -21.21
C ILE A 5 21.74 -13.41 -20.60
N ILE A 6 20.46 -13.24 -20.31
CA ILE A 6 19.95 -12.13 -19.51
C ILE A 6 20.33 -12.44 -18.06
N ILE A 7 21.35 -11.74 -17.55
CA ILE A 7 21.68 -11.74 -16.12
C ILE A 7 20.61 -10.89 -15.45
N ALA A 8 19.60 -11.54 -14.87
CA ALA A 8 18.63 -10.89 -14.00
C ALA A 8 19.37 -10.46 -12.72
N ILE A 9 19.67 -9.17 -12.62
CA ILE A 9 20.15 -8.57 -11.37
C ILE A 9 18.94 -8.50 -10.44
N VAL A 10 18.79 -9.52 -9.60
CA VAL A 10 17.86 -9.50 -8.48
C VAL A 10 18.43 -8.52 -7.46
N PHE A 11 17.91 -7.29 -7.43
CA PHE A 11 18.14 -6.38 -6.32
C PHE A 11 17.43 -6.96 -5.09
N TYR A 12 18.13 -7.80 -4.34
CA TYR A 12 17.80 -8.12 -2.96
C TYR A 12 18.13 -6.88 -2.14
N SER A 13 17.20 -5.91 -2.08
CA SER A 13 17.20 -4.96 -0.97
C SER A 13 16.88 -5.78 0.27
N SER A 14 17.91 -6.09 1.05
CA SER A 14 17.79 -6.66 2.38
C SER A 14 17.09 -5.67 3.30
N PHE A 15 15.76 -5.64 3.25
CA PHE A 15 14.96 -5.22 4.37
C PHE A 15 15.22 -6.22 5.49
N SER A 16 15.90 -5.75 6.53
CA SER A 16 16.05 -6.52 7.76
C SER A 16 14.70 -6.48 8.47
N TYR A 17 13.84 -7.47 8.20
CA TYR A 17 12.66 -7.80 8.98
C TYR A 17 13.11 -8.31 10.36
N ALA A 18 13.61 -7.41 11.21
CA ALA A 18 14.37 -7.82 12.39
C ALA A 18 13.51 -8.28 13.57
N ASP A 19 12.19 -8.01 13.61
CA ASP A 19 11.45 -8.12 14.88
C ASP A 19 10.14 -8.92 14.82
N CYS A 20 9.81 -9.62 13.72
CA CYS A 20 8.69 -10.58 13.72
C CYS A 20 9.19 -12.01 14.01
N PRO A 21 8.85 -12.62 15.16
CA PRO A 21 9.17 -14.01 15.42
C PRO A 21 8.51 -14.89 14.36
N THR A 22 9.32 -15.58 13.55
CA THR A 22 8.87 -16.43 12.43
C THR A 22 8.01 -17.63 12.85
N ASP A 23 7.90 -17.85 14.15
CA ASP A 23 7.24 -18.96 14.83
C ASP A 23 5.85 -18.62 15.38
N GLN A 24 5.40 -17.36 15.26
CA GLN A 24 4.01 -16.97 15.54
C GLN A 24 3.44 -16.17 14.39
N PHE A 25 2.28 -16.60 13.87
CA PHE A 25 1.51 -15.86 12.88
C PHE A 25 0.84 -14.67 13.57
N ASP A 26 1.63 -13.63 13.87
CA ASP A 26 1.15 -12.40 14.47
C ASP A 26 0.73 -11.42 13.37
N MET A 27 -0.59 -11.34 13.16
CA MET A 27 -1.18 -10.43 12.18
C MET A 27 -0.83 -8.97 12.44
N ALA A 28 -0.61 -8.55 13.69
CA ALA A 28 -0.20 -7.18 13.98
C ALA A 28 1.22 -6.89 13.47
N CYS A 29 2.12 -7.87 13.58
CA CYS A 29 3.49 -7.76 13.10
C CYS A 29 3.54 -7.69 11.56
N ILE A 30 2.82 -8.60 10.90
CA ILE A 30 2.67 -8.60 9.43
C ILE A 30 2.11 -7.26 8.95
N TYR A 31 1.08 -6.74 9.63
CA TYR A 31 0.47 -5.47 9.26
C TYR A 31 1.42 -4.28 9.45
N GLY A 32 2.21 -4.28 10.52
CA GLY A 32 3.25 -3.29 10.77
C GLY A 32 4.27 -3.22 9.64
N ASP A 33 4.75 -4.38 9.17
CA ASP A 33 5.70 -4.47 8.06
C ASP A 33 5.11 -3.94 6.75
N LEU A 34 3.85 -4.28 6.45
CA LEU A 34 3.16 -3.77 5.25
C LEU A 34 2.99 -2.24 5.32
N SER A 35 2.60 -1.73 6.49
CA SER A 35 2.43 -0.28 6.73
C SER A 35 3.74 0.50 6.53
N GLU A 36 4.87 -0.04 6.96
CA GLU A 36 6.17 0.60 6.69
C GLU A 36 6.58 0.46 5.23
N ALA A 37 6.41 -0.72 4.63
CA ALA A 37 6.75 -0.97 3.24
C ALA A 37 6.01 -0.01 2.29
N VAL A 38 4.70 0.19 2.47
CA VAL A 38 3.93 1.10 1.60
C VAL A 38 4.41 2.55 1.71
N ARG A 39 4.75 3.03 2.92
CA ARG A 39 5.32 4.37 3.11
C ARG A 39 6.65 4.53 2.40
N VAL A 40 7.55 3.55 2.52
CA VAL A 40 8.85 3.58 1.86
C VAL A 40 8.70 3.55 0.34
N HIS A 41 7.82 2.71 -0.19
CA HIS A 41 7.56 2.67 -1.64
C HIS A 41 7.01 4.01 -2.16
N ILE A 42 6.07 4.64 -1.45
CA ILE A 42 5.56 5.97 -1.80
C ILE A 42 6.68 7.01 -1.76
N ALA A 43 7.49 7.03 -0.70
CA ALA A 43 8.61 7.98 -0.55
C ALA A 43 9.64 7.83 -1.70
N ASN A 44 9.87 6.59 -2.13
CA ASN A 44 10.76 6.26 -3.25
C ASN A 44 10.11 6.41 -4.64
N LYS A 45 8.83 6.82 -4.71
CA LYS A 45 8.04 6.90 -5.94
C LYS A 45 7.89 5.57 -6.69
N ASP A 46 8.05 4.44 -5.99
CA ASP A 46 7.77 3.10 -6.52
C ASP A 46 6.28 2.78 -6.35
N PHE A 47 5.45 3.43 -7.16
CA PHE A 47 4.00 3.37 -7.02
C PHE A 47 3.40 2.00 -7.39
N ASN A 48 4.08 1.21 -8.23
CA ASN A 48 3.65 -0.16 -8.54
C ASN A 48 3.72 -1.07 -7.31
N SER A 49 4.81 -0.96 -6.52
CA SER A 49 4.93 -1.72 -5.27
C SER A 49 4.02 -1.16 -4.19
N ALA A 50 3.87 0.18 -4.10
CA ALA A 50 2.95 0.80 -3.15
C ALA A 50 1.49 0.35 -3.36
N GLU A 51 1.04 0.28 -4.62
CA GLU A 51 -0.30 -0.22 -4.97
C GLU A 51 -0.52 -1.64 -4.46
N ARG A 52 0.39 -2.57 -4.78
CA ARG A 52 0.29 -3.97 -4.34
C ARG A 52 0.27 -4.09 -2.81
N VAL A 53 1.15 -3.38 -2.11
CA VAL A 53 1.19 -3.45 -0.64
C VAL A 53 -0.08 -2.86 -0.02
N ALA A 54 -0.61 -1.76 -0.57
CA ALA A 54 -1.87 -1.19 -0.10
C ALA A 54 -3.07 -2.12 -0.35
N GLU A 55 -3.10 -2.84 -1.49
CA GLU A 55 -4.09 -3.89 -1.75
C GLU A 55 -3.96 -5.05 -0.75
N ASP A 56 -2.74 -5.49 -0.45
CA ASP A 56 -2.50 -6.53 0.57
C ASP A 56 -2.99 -6.08 1.95
N MET A 57 -2.76 -4.82 2.33
CA MET A 57 -3.30 -4.25 3.57
C MET A 57 -4.83 -4.26 3.59
N LEU A 58 -5.50 -3.85 2.50
CA LEU A 58 -6.97 -3.86 2.39
C LEU A 58 -7.57 -5.28 2.31
N ASN A 59 -6.80 -6.27 1.86
CA ASN A 59 -7.21 -7.67 1.92
C ASN A 59 -7.19 -8.21 3.36
N ILE A 60 -6.34 -7.67 4.23
CA ILE A 60 -6.28 -8.01 5.66
C ILE A 60 -7.34 -7.25 6.45
N ASP A 61 -7.38 -5.92 6.28
CA ASP A 61 -8.38 -5.04 6.89
C ASP A 61 -9.04 -4.15 5.82
N PRO A 62 -10.20 -4.57 5.29
CA PRO A 62 -10.94 -3.78 4.30
C PRO A 62 -11.43 -2.42 4.80
N ALA A 63 -11.42 -2.18 6.12
CA ALA A 63 -11.82 -0.93 6.72
C ALA A 63 -10.64 0.01 7.01
N ASP A 64 -9.39 -0.35 6.66
CA ASP A 64 -8.25 0.51 6.93
C ASP A 64 -8.23 1.74 6.00
N SER A 65 -8.51 2.90 6.58
CA SER A 65 -8.50 4.19 5.89
C SER A 65 -7.13 4.63 5.41
N TRP A 66 -6.05 4.33 6.14
CA TRP A 66 -4.69 4.61 5.70
C TRP A 66 -4.32 3.79 4.47
N ALA A 67 -4.61 2.49 4.47
CA ALA A 67 -4.40 1.61 3.32
C ALA A 67 -5.18 2.10 2.10
N ARG A 68 -6.44 2.52 2.30
CA ARG A 68 -7.25 3.16 1.26
C ARG A 68 -6.62 4.43 0.70
N VAL A 69 -6.14 5.33 1.56
CA VAL A 69 -5.44 6.56 1.14
C VAL A 69 -4.16 6.23 0.37
N TYR A 70 -3.37 5.25 0.83
CA TYR A 70 -2.15 4.84 0.12
C TYR A 70 -2.45 4.29 -1.28
N LEU A 71 -3.50 3.48 -1.42
CA LEU A 71 -3.94 2.97 -2.72
C LEU A 71 -4.38 4.12 -3.64
N LEU A 72 -5.15 5.08 -3.14
CA LEU A 72 -5.54 6.28 -3.89
C LEU A 72 -4.31 7.08 -4.38
N VAL A 73 -3.33 7.30 -3.51
CA VAL A 73 -2.07 7.98 -3.87
C VAL A 73 -1.32 7.21 -4.97
N ALA A 74 -1.19 5.90 -4.82
CA ALA A 74 -0.47 5.06 -5.79
C ALA A 74 -1.15 5.07 -7.16
N LEU A 75 -2.49 4.93 -7.21
CA LEU A 75 -3.25 4.94 -8.46
C LEU A 75 -3.19 6.31 -9.15
N LYS A 76 -3.42 7.40 -8.40
CA LYS A 76 -3.39 8.77 -8.93
C LYS A 76 -2.00 9.12 -9.47
N SER A 77 -0.94 8.76 -8.75
CA SER A 77 0.45 9.02 -9.17
C SER A 77 0.83 8.28 -10.45
N GLN A 78 0.16 7.17 -10.76
CA GLN A 78 0.31 6.41 -11.99
C GLN A 78 -0.69 6.81 -13.08
N SER A 79 -1.58 7.78 -12.82
CA SER A 79 -2.71 8.13 -13.71
C SER A 79 -3.60 6.93 -14.06
N LYS A 80 -3.71 5.97 -13.15
CA LYS A 80 -4.62 4.82 -13.28
C LYS A 80 -6.04 5.25 -12.88
N PRO A 81 -7.08 4.64 -13.48
CA PRO A 81 -8.45 4.86 -13.06
C PRO A 81 -8.65 4.39 -11.61
N ILE A 82 -9.38 5.18 -10.82
CA ILE A 82 -9.77 4.81 -9.47
C ILE A 82 -11.01 3.89 -9.55
N PRO A 83 -10.95 2.66 -9.01
CA PRO A 83 -12.10 1.76 -8.99
C PRO A 83 -13.27 2.32 -8.19
N ASP A 84 -14.51 2.05 -8.64
CA ASP A 84 -15.72 2.55 -7.97
C ASP A 84 -15.81 2.17 -6.49
N TRP A 85 -15.41 0.95 -6.13
CA TRP A 85 -15.43 0.51 -4.74
C TRP A 85 -14.50 1.34 -3.85
N LEU A 86 -13.41 1.87 -4.41
CA LEU A 86 -12.44 2.70 -3.71
C LEU A 86 -12.90 4.16 -3.59
N SER A 87 -13.69 4.65 -4.54
CA SER A 87 -14.23 6.02 -4.53
C SER A 87 -15.57 6.15 -3.79
N SER A 88 -16.37 5.08 -3.72
CA SER A 88 -17.74 5.10 -3.18
C SER A 88 -17.93 4.30 -1.89
N GLY A 89 -16.94 3.54 -1.44
CA GLY A 89 -17.01 2.81 -0.18
C GLY A 89 -17.15 3.76 1.02
N PRO A 90 -17.92 3.39 2.06
CA PRO A 90 -18.03 4.21 3.26
C PRO A 90 -16.67 4.32 3.94
N TRP A 91 -16.27 5.53 4.32
CA TRP A 91 -15.16 5.72 5.24
C TRP A 91 -15.61 5.28 6.65
N PRO A 92 -14.73 4.67 7.46
CA PRO A 92 -15.03 4.30 8.85
C PRO A 92 -15.12 5.56 9.72
N ASN A 93 -16.23 6.30 9.64
CA ASN A 93 -16.36 7.65 10.22
C ASN A 93 -16.54 7.66 11.76
N SER A 94 -15.55 7.12 12.48
CA SER A 94 -15.63 6.85 13.92
C SER A 94 -14.94 7.90 14.78
N ASN A 95 -13.96 8.65 14.25
CA ASN A 95 -13.17 9.62 15.00
C ASN A 95 -12.62 10.76 14.10
N GLU A 96 -11.86 11.70 14.68
CA GLU A 96 -11.31 12.86 13.95
C GLU A 96 -10.26 12.47 12.90
N GLU A 97 -9.41 11.48 13.19
CA GLU A 97 -8.40 10.99 12.25
C GLU A 97 -9.06 10.43 10.99
N GLU A 98 -10.12 9.64 11.17
CA GLU A 98 -10.91 9.08 10.06
C GLU A 98 -11.53 10.17 9.19
N ARG A 99 -12.02 11.27 9.79
CA ARG A 99 -12.53 12.42 9.04
C ARG A 99 -11.43 13.13 8.23
N ILE A 100 -10.21 13.21 8.77
CA ILE A 100 -9.06 13.77 8.06
C ILE A 100 -8.69 12.88 6.87
N LEU A 101 -8.64 11.56 7.07
CA LEU A 101 -8.34 10.60 6.01
C LEU A 101 -9.41 10.59 4.93
N GLU A 102 -10.69 10.65 5.31
CA GLU A 102 -11.80 10.84 4.38
C GLU A 102 -11.63 12.11 3.56
N SER A 103 -11.28 13.23 4.20
CA SER A 103 -11.05 14.50 3.51
C SER A 103 -9.89 14.42 2.51
N ILE A 104 -8.77 13.79 2.91
CA ILE A 104 -7.60 13.57 2.04
C ILE A 104 -7.98 12.68 0.85
N GLY A 105 -8.63 11.54 1.10
CA GLY A 105 -9.04 10.62 0.05
C GLY A 105 -9.99 11.27 -0.95
N ASN A 106 -10.98 12.02 -0.47
CA ASN A 106 -11.90 12.77 -1.31
C ASN A 106 -11.17 13.87 -2.13
N ALA A 107 -10.15 14.52 -1.56
CA ALA A 107 -9.35 15.48 -2.33
C ALA A 107 -8.60 14.80 -3.48
N ILE A 108 -8.02 13.61 -3.25
CA ILE A 108 -7.30 12.84 -4.28
C ILE A 108 -8.25 12.38 -5.40
N ILE A 109 -9.47 11.96 -5.05
CA ILE A 109 -10.47 11.47 -6.01
C ILE A 109 -10.96 12.59 -6.93
N ASN A 110 -11.07 13.81 -6.43
CA ASN A 110 -11.68 14.95 -7.15
C ASN A 110 -10.66 15.88 -7.84
N ASP A 111 -9.36 15.73 -7.55
CA ASP A 111 -8.27 16.30 -8.34
C ASP A 111 -8.15 15.60 -9.70
#